data_AF-A0A376MSW0-F1
#
_entry.id   AF-A0A376MSW0-F1
#
_cell.length_a   1.000
_cell.length_b   1.000
_cell.length_c   1.000
_cell.angle_alpha   90.00
_cell.angle_beta   90.00
_cell.angle_gamma   90.00
#
_symmetry.space_group_name_H-M   'P 1'
#
loop_
_entity.id
_entity.type
_entity.pdbx_description
1 polymer ?
#
loop_
_entity_poly.entity_id
_entity_poly.type
_entity_poly.pdbx_seq_one_letter_code
_entity_poly.pdbx_strand_id
1 'polypeptide(L)'
;MQPEDYEEKQYEDEPESYPIDEFQLTTTPNDFNIITIISFIKSKVFKIPNFQRHYVWDIKRASKLIESLLIGLPIPQIFLYEQDKNEFLVIDGQQRLMTLYYFVNGVFPRKEKRSELRKIFEDNGNIPENILHNDEYFTKFNLKLDGLSDTQKNKFNGKNYEH
;
A
#
# COMPACT_ATOMS: atom_id res chain seq x y z
N MET A 1 20.88 -53.89 -38.93
CA MET A 1 20.09 -53.08 -37.98
C MET A 1 20.64 -51.68 -38.05
N GLN A 2 19.97 -50.81 -38.81
CA GLN A 2 20.25 -49.37 -38.83
C GLN A 2 19.23 -48.66 -37.91
N PRO A 3 19.61 -47.51 -37.32
CA PRO A 3 18.86 -46.85 -36.24
C PRO A 3 17.58 -46.20 -36.76
N GLU A 4 16.59 -46.10 -35.88
CA GLU A 4 15.28 -45.48 -36.11
C GLU A 4 15.41 -43.97 -36.33
N ASP A 5 14.84 -43.47 -37.43
CA ASP A 5 14.69 -42.05 -37.73
C ASP A 5 13.64 -41.44 -36.79
N TYR A 6 14.06 -40.55 -35.91
CA TYR A 6 13.16 -39.69 -35.13
C TYR A 6 12.79 -38.48 -36.00
N GLU A 7 11.54 -38.40 -36.46
CA GLU A 7 11.01 -37.19 -37.11
C GLU A 7 10.94 -36.03 -36.10
N GLU A 8 11.81 -35.03 -36.26
CA GLU A 8 11.70 -33.73 -35.58
C GLU A 8 10.45 -33.00 -36.11
N LYS A 9 9.42 -32.87 -35.26
CA LYS A 9 8.31 -31.95 -35.53
C LYS A 9 8.82 -30.52 -35.41
N GLN A 10 8.93 -29.82 -36.54
CA GLN A 10 9.12 -28.38 -36.57
C GLN A 10 7.87 -27.70 -36.01
N TYR A 11 8.00 -27.05 -34.85
CA TYR A 11 7.02 -26.09 -34.37
C TYR A 11 7.29 -24.79 -35.15
N GLU A 12 6.34 -24.38 -36.00
CA GLU A 12 6.36 -23.04 -36.59
C GLU A 12 6.14 -22.02 -35.47
N ASP A 13 7.14 -21.18 -35.22
CA ASP A 13 7.04 -19.99 -34.37
C ASP A 13 6.08 -18.99 -35.05
N GLU A 14 4.77 -19.14 -34.86
CA GLU A 14 3.84 -18.04 -35.11
C GLU A 14 4.14 -16.93 -34.10
N PRO A 15 4.51 -15.71 -34.54
CA PRO A 15 4.65 -14.60 -33.61
C PRO A 15 3.26 -14.29 -33.07
N GLU A 16 3.05 -14.62 -31.80
CA GLU A 16 1.86 -14.26 -31.04
C GLU A 16 1.78 -12.73 -30.95
N SER A 17 1.15 -12.13 -31.97
CA SER A 17 0.90 -10.70 -32.07
C SER A 17 -0.17 -10.33 -31.06
N TYR A 18 0.22 -10.11 -29.82
CA TYR A 18 -0.61 -9.38 -28.87
C TYR A 18 -0.84 -7.99 -29.46
N PRO A 19 -2.09 -7.53 -29.67
CA PRO A 19 -2.33 -6.15 -30.02
C PRO A 19 -1.85 -5.31 -28.84
N ILE A 20 -0.65 -4.74 -28.99
CA ILE A 20 -0.15 -3.69 -28.12
C ILE A 20 -0.95 -2.47 -28.53
N ASP A 21 -2.14 -2.31 -27.96
CA ASP A 21 -2.69 -0.96 -27.82
C ASP A 21 -1.57 -0.14 -27.19
N GLU A 22 -1.12 0.92 -27.87
CA GLU A 22 -0.07 1.81 -27.38
C GLU A 22 -0.54 2.44 -26.07
N PHE A 23 -0.31 1.76 -24.95
CA PHE A 23 -0.46 2.34 -23.64
C PHE A 23 0.57 3.45 -23.55
N GLN A 24 0.13 4.71 -23.72
CA GLN A 24 0.94 5.88 -23.42
C GLN A 24 1.19 5.93 -21.92
N LEU A 25 2.18 5.15 -21.47
CA LEU A 25 2.63 5.15 -20.10
C LEU A 25 3.48 6.42 -19.88
N THR A 26 2.81 7.53 -19.56
CA THR A 26 3.50 8.74 -19.14
C THR A 26 3.76 8.65 -17.64
N THR A 27 5.02 8.43 -17.26
CA THR A 27 5.43 8.44 -15.85
C THR A 27 5.88 9.84 -15.45
N THR A 28 5.09 10.53 -14.63
CA THR A 28 5.51 11.79 -14.02
C THR A 28 5.93 11.54 -12.57
N PRO A 29 7.20 11.77 -12.20
CA PRO A 29 7.60 11.72 -10.80
C PRO A 29 7.01 12.94 -10.09
N ASN A 30 6.05 12.69 -9.19
CA ASN A 30 5.43 13.73 -8.36
C ASN A 30 5.87 13.56 -6.90
N ASP A 31 6.51 14.58 -6.35
CA ASP A 31 6.95 14.61 -4.96
C ASP A 31 5.89 15.27 -4.07
N PHE A 32 4.85 14.51 -3.74
CA PHE A 32 3.84 14.96 -2.79
C PHE A 32 4.36 14.86 -1.34
N ASN A 33 4.12 15.88 -0.54
CA ASN A 33 4.31 15.78 0.90
C ASN A 33 3.24 14.84 1.52
N ILE A 34 3.51 14.33 2.72
CA ILE A 34 2.61 13.39 3.41
C ILE A 34 1.21 13.98 3.63
N ILE A 35 1.11 15.27 3.97
CA ILE A 35 -0.19 15.93 4.23
C ILE A 35 -1.05 15.92 2.95
N THR A 36 -0.45 16.21 1.79
CA THR A 36 -1.10 16.16 0.49
C THR A 36 -1.57 14.74 0.16
N ILE A 37 -0.72 13.73 0.40
CA ILE A 37 -1.09 12.32 0.22
C ILE A 37 -2.31 11.96 1.10
N ILE A 38 -2.31 12.36 2.38
CA ILE A 38 -3.45 12.12 3.28
C ILE A 38 -4.70 12.85 2.81
N SER A 39 -4.56 14.09 2.31
CA SER A 39 -5.68 14.85 1.74
C SER A 39 -6.29 14.12 0.55
N PHE A 40 -5.49 13.57 -0.37
CA PHE A 40 -5.99 12.79 -1.50
C PHE A 40 -6.76 11.53 -1.09
N ILE A 41 -6.30 10.84 -0.03
CA ILE A 41 -7.05 9.70 0.54
C ILE A 41 -8.38 10.18 1.12
N LYS A 42 -8.39 11.25 1.92
CA LYS A 42 -9.60 11.78 2.56
C LYS A 42 -10.62 12.32 1.56
N SER A 43 -10.14 12.98 0.50
CA SER A 43 -10.94 13.54 -0.59
C SER A 43 -11.35 12.52 -1.66
N LYS A 44 -11.07 11.22 -1.45
CA LYS A 44 -11.43 10.12 -2.36
C LYS A 44 -10.80 10.22 -3.76
N VAL A 45 -9.72 10.99 -3.88
CA VAL A 45 -8.92 11.14 -5.11
C VAL A 45 -8.14 9.85 -5.38
N PHE A 46 -7.64 9.20 -4.33
CA PHE A 46 -6.99 7.91 -4.41
C PHE A 46 -8.00 6.78 -4.20
N LYS A 47 -8.21 5.97 -5.24
CA LYS A 47 -9.07 4.80 -5.21
C LYS A 47 -8.24 3.53 -5.12
N ILE A 48 -8.59 2.66 -4.17
CA ILE A 48 -7.95 1.36 -3.99
C ILE A 48 -8.80 0.31 -4.73
N PRO A 49 -8.29 -0.31 -5.81
CA PRO A 49 -9.06 -1.26 -6.61
C PRO A 49 -9.57 -2.47 -5.82
N ASN A 50 -10.77 -2.95 -6.15
CA ASN A 50 -11.46 -4.02 -5.41
C ASN A 50 -10.70 -5.37 -5.40
N PHE A 51 -9.89 -5.62 -6.43
CA PHE A 51 -9.05 -6.83 -6.49
C PHE A 51 -7.85 -6.79 -5.52
N GLN A 52 -7.52 -5.64 -4.94
CA GLN A 52 -6.46 -5.55 -3.95
C GLN A 52 -6.92 -6.09 -2.60
N ARG A 53 -6.02 -6.83 -1.93
CA ARG A 53 -6.27 -7.36 -0.60
C ARG A 53 -6.51 -6.24 0.42
N HIS A 54 -7.22 -6.57 1.50
CA HIS A 54 -7.33 -5.68 2.66
C HIS A 54 -5.94 -5.37 3.25
N TYR A 55 -5.88 -4.41 4.19
CA TYR A 55 -4.64 -4.12 4.89
C TYR A 55 -4.12 -5.35 5.64
N VAL A 56 -2.86 -5.75 5.45
CA VAL A 56 -2.28 -6.97 6.04
C VAL A 56 -1.04 -6.72 6.89
N TRP A 57 -0.41 -5.55 6.80
CA TRP A 57 0.77 -5.25 7.60
C TRP A 57 0.47 -5.32 9.10
N ASP A 58 1.39 -5.88 9.87
CA ASP A 58 1.34 -5.83 11.33
C ASP A 58 1.91 -4.50 11.83
N ILE A 59 1.73 -4.23 13.12
CA ILE A 59 2.18 -2.98 13.72
C ILE A 59 3.70 -2.82 13.60
N LYS A 60 4.48 -3.92 13.64
CA LYS A 60 5.94 -3.88 13.51
C LYS A 60 6.36 -3.40 12.12
N ARG A 61 5.81 -3.99 11.05
CA ARG A 61 6.13 -3.59 9.68
C ARG A 61 5.65 -2.17 9.39
N ALA A 62 4.47 -1.81 9.87
CA ALA A 62 3.94 -0.46 9.78
C ALA A 62 4.84 0.56 10.51
N SER A 63 5.34 0.20 11.69
CA SER A 63 6.24 1.04 12.48
C SER A 63 7.58 1.27 11.78
N LYS A 64 8.15 0.26 11.11
CA LYS A 64 9.39 0.42 10.32
C LYS A 64 9.25 1.43 9.18
N LEU A 65 8.08 1.47 8.53
CA LEU A 65 7.82 2.49 7.50
C LEU A 65 7.83 3.90 8.11
N ILE A 66 7.15 4.08 9.24
CA ILE A 66 7.11 5.38 9.94
C ILE A 66 8.50 5.75 10.46
N GLU A 67 9.26 4.80 10.99
CA GLU A 67 10.64 5.02 11.38
C GLU A 67 11.48 5.54 10.23
N SER A 68 11.45 4.86 9.06
CA SER A 68 12.17 5.29 7.87
C SER A 68 11.85 6.75 7.51
N LEU A 69 10.58 7.16 7.59
CA LEU A 69 10.17 8.55 7.36
C LEU A 69 10.76 9.51 8.41
N LEU A 70 10.72 9.14 9.69
CA LEU A 70 11.23 9.97 10.79
C LEU A 70 12.74 10.17 10.75
N ILE A 71 13.50 9.22 10.20
CA ILE A 71 14.97 9.32 10.04
C ILE A 71 15.41 9.76 8.64
N GLY A 72 14.47 10.07 7.74
CA GLY A 72 14.76 10.57 6.40
C GLY A 72 15.30 9.53 5.42
N LEU A 73 15.02 8.23 5.64
CA LEU A 73 15.31 7.20 4.64
C LEU A 73 14.31 7.26 3.48
N PRO A 74 14.76 6.98 2.25
CA PRO A 74 13.87 6.92 1.10
C PRO A 74 12.83 5.81 1.26
N ILE A 75 11.57 6.13 0.98
CA ILE A 75 10.49 5.14 0.92
C ILE A 75 10.33 4.71 -0.54
N PRO A 76 10.06 3.42 -0.82
CA PRO A 76 9.80 2.99 -2.19
C PRO A 76 8.64 3.77 -2.83
N GLN A 77 8.67 3.90 -4.16
CA GLN A 77 7.69 4.67 -4.93
C GLN A 77 6.28 4.06 -4.87
N ILE A 78 5.25 4.92 -4.85
CA ILE A 78 3.85 4.52 -4.96
C ILE A 78 3.45 4.67 -6.43
N PHE A 79 2.84 3.63 -7.00
CA PHE A 79 2.41 3.64 -8.39
C PHE A 79 0.91 3.94 -8.46
N LEU A 80 0.59 5.00 -9.21
CA LEU A 80 -0.76 5.47 -9.44
C LEU A 80 -1.06 5.41 -10.93
N TYR A 81 -2.29 5.05 -11.27
CA TYR A 81 -2.82 5.15 -12.63
C TYR A 81 -3.92 6.22 -12.64
N GLU A 82 -3.73 7.28 -13.41
CA GLU A 82 -4.74 8.32 -13.61
C GLU A 82 -5.84 7.77 -14.53
N GLN A 83 -7.02 7.51 -13.96
CA GLN A 83 -8.16 6.99 -14.71
C GLN A 83 -8.98 8.13 -15.34
N ASP A 84 -9.08 9.25 -14.64
CA ASP A 84 -9.74 10.49 -15.08
C ASP A 84 -9.12 11.68 -14.30
N LYS A 85 -9.51 12.90 -14.65
CA LYS A 85 -9.03 14.12 -14.01
C LYS A 85 -9.28 14.07 -12.49
N ASN A 86 -8.20 14.14 -11.71
CA ASN A 86 -8.22 14.03 -10.24
C ASN A 86 -8.75 12.68 -9.71
N GLU A 87 -8.64 11.62 -10.51
CA GLU A 87 -8.99 10.26 -10.10
C GLU A 87 -7.82 9.31 -10.37
N PHE A 88 -7.21 8.81 -9.29
CA PHE A 88 -6.05 7.94 -9.37
C PHE A 88 -6.33 6.57 -8.75
N LEU A 89 -6.14 5.52 -9.52
CA LEU A 89 -6.11 4.14 -9.03
C LEU A 89 -4.75 3.82 -8.44
N VAL A 90 -4.74 3.34 -7.20
CA VAL A 90 -3.51 2.86 -6.55
C VAL A 90 -3.15 1.48 -7.13
N ILE A 91 -2.09 1.40 -7.92
CA ILE A 91 -1.62 0.15 -8.52
C ILE A 91 -0.69 -0.60 -7.56
N ASP A 92 0.21 0.12 -6.90
CA ASP A 92 1.09 -0.40 -5.85
C ASP A 92 1.30 0.63 -4.74
N GLY A 93 1.63 0.17 -3.53
CA GLY A 93 1.86 1.04 -2.39
C GLY A 93 0.66 1.24 -1.47
N GLN A 94 -0.44 0.54 -1.71
CA GLN A 94 -1.63 0.53 -0.86
C GLN A 94 -1.31 0.38 0.64
N GLN A 95 -0.46 -0.58 1.01
CA GLN A 95 -0.12 -0.81 2.43
C GLN A 95 0.70 0.35 3.03
N ARG A 96 1.49 1.06 2.21
CA ARG A 96 2.24 2.25 2.64
C ARG A 96 1.29 3.44 2.84
N LEU A 97 0.44 3.70 1.85
CA LEU A 97 -0.60 4.74 1.91
C LEU A 97 -1.50 4.56 3.13
N MET A 98 -2.02 3.35 3.33
CA MET A 98 -2.89 3.06 4.47
C MET A 98 -2.15 3.17 5.80
N THR A 99 -0.87 2.77 5.87
CA THR A 99 -0.06 2.95 7.08
C THR A 99 0.10 4.42 7.44
N LEU A 100 0.39 5.28 6.45
CA LEU A 100 0.46 6.74 6.64
C LEU A 100 -0.88 7.29 7.15
N TYR A 101 -1.97 6.90 6.50
CA TYR A 101 -3.32 7.30 6.88
C TYR A 101 -3.65 6.91 8.33
N TYR A 102 -3.40 5.66 8.70
CA TYR A 102 -3.62 5.17 10.06
C TYR A 102 -2.74 5.89 11.09
N PHE A 103 -1.46 6.10 10.78
CA PHE A 103 -0.54 6.78 11.68
C PHE A 103 -0.96 8.23 11.95
N VAL A 104 -1.31 9.01 10.92
CA VAL A 104 -1.75 10.41 11.07
C VAL A 104 -3.07 10.54 11.84
N ASN A 105 -3.95 9.52 11.78
CA ASN A 105 -5.15 9.47 12.60
C ASN A 105 -4.92 8.85 14.00
N GLY A 106 -3.68 8.47 14.34
CA GLY A 106 -3.33 7.91 15.66
C GLY A 106 -3.88 6.50 15.93
N VAL A 107 -4.41 5.82 14.91
CA VAL A 107 -5.18 4.57 15.05
C VAL A 107 -4.60 3.45 14.19
N PHE A 108 -4.62 2.21 14.68
CA PHE A 108 -4.13 1.03 13.99
C PHE A 108 -5.21 -0.06 13.94
N PRO A 109 -5.53 -0.61 12.76
CA PRO A 109 -6.67 -1.51 12.58
C PRO A 109 -6.43 -2.86 13.24
N ARG A 110 -7.42 -3.32 14.00
CA ARG A 110 -7.45 -4.67 14.58
C ARG A 110 -7.50 -5.74 13.50
N LYS A 111 -6.84 -6.87 13.76
CA LYS A 111 -6.58 -7.88 12.73
C LYS A 111 -7.89 -8.48 12.17
N GLU A 112 -8.80 -8.79 13.08
CA GLU A 112 -10.12 -9.36 12.86
C GLU A 112 -11.08 -8.41 12.14
N LYS A 113 -10.86 -7.09 12.24
CA LYS A 113 -11.72 -6.07 11.61
C LYS A 113 -11.23 -5.60 10.23
N ARG A 114 -10.04 -6.00 9.78
CA ARG A 114 -9.45 -5.53 8.50
C ARG A 114 -10.30 -5.82 7.27
N SER A 115 -10.99 -6.96 7.24
CA SER A 115 -11.89 -7.31 6.13
C SER A 115 -13.12 -6.41 6.10
N GLU A 116 -13.70 -6.14 7.27
CA GLU A 116 -14.85 -5.24 7.42
C GLU A 116 -14.47 -3.79 7.08
N LEU A 117 -13.33 -3.31 7.59
CA LEU A 117 -12.78 -2.00 7.28
C LEU A 117 -12.51 -1.82 5.78
N ARG A 118 -12.12 -2.89 5.07
CA ARG A 118 -11.97 -2.85 3.61
C ARG A 118 -13.30 -2.56 2.93
N LYS A 119 -14.36 -3.29 3.30
CA LYS A 119 -15.70 -3.07 2.74
C LYS A 119 -16.21 -1.66 3.02
N ILE A 120 -16.06 -1.18 4.26
CA ILE A 120 -16.41 0.19 4.64
C ILE A 120 -15.68 1.21 3.74
N PHE A 121 -14.39 1.01 3.50
CA PHE A 121 -13.60 1.88 2.63
C PHE A 121 -14.05 1.79 1.17
N GLU A 122 -14.44 0.62 0.66
CA GLU A 122 -14.98 0.45 -0.70
C GLU A 122 -16.30 1.21 -0.86
N ASP A 123 -17.23 1.03 0.07
CA ASP A 123 -18.57 1.59 -0.02
C ASP A 123 -18.59 3.12 0.14
N ASN A 124 -17.73 3.65 1.02
CA ASN A 124 -17.71 5.06 1.36
C ASN A 124 -16.59 5.85 0.66
N GLY A 125 -15.59 5.17 0.09
CA GLY A 125 -14.35 5.76 -0.42
C GLY A 125 -13.37 6.24 0.67
N ASN A 126 -13.75 6.13 1.95
CA ASN A 126 -12.93 6.45 3.11
C ASN A 126 -13.43 5.67 4.34
N ILE A 127 -12.73 5.81 5.48
CA ILE A 127 -13.25 5.32 6.77
C ILE A 127 -13.96 6.49 7.47
N PRO A 128 -15.26 6.38 7.76
CA PRO A 128 -16.01 7.39 8.51
C PRO A 128 -15.39 7.70 9.87
N GLU A 129 -15.48 8.96 10.33
CA GLU A 129 -14.87 9.41 11.60
C GLU A 129 -15.39 8.65 12.81
N ASN A 130 -16.68 8.31 12.85
CA ASN A 130 -17.28 7.52 13.92
C ASN A 130 -16.69 6.10 14.01
N ILE A 131 -16.16 5.56 12.91
CA ILE A 131 -15.52 4.24 12.87
C ILE A 131 -14.04 4.38 13.21
N LEU A 132 -13.36 5.43 12.74
CA LEU A 132 -11.96 5.70 13.07
C LEU A 132 -11.71 5.79 14.58
N HIS A 133 -12.64 6.41 15.32
CA HIS A 133 -12.53 6.58 16.78
C HIS A 133 -13.21 5.45 17.58
N ASN A 134 -13.58 4.34 16.93
CA ASN A 134 -14.18 3.20 17.59
C ASN A 134 -13.12 2.14 17.97
N ASP A 135 -12.98 1.89 19.27
CA ASP A 135 -12.05 0.90 19.84
C ASP A 135 -12.35 -0.56 19.44
N GLU A 136 -13.55 -0.84 18.94
CA GLU A 136 -13.91 -2.13 18.34
C GLU A 136 -13.12 -2.39 17.05
N TYR A 137 -12.82 -1.34 16.29
CA TYR A 137 -12.13 -1.43 14.99
C TYR A 137 -10.65 -1.14 15.10
N PHE A 138 -10.29 -0.23 15.99
CA PHE A 138 -8.95 0.30 16.08
C PHE A 138 -8.35 0.18 17.48
N THR A 139 -7.03 0.28 17.51
CA THR A 139 -6.22 0.48 18.71
C THR A 139 -5.33 1.70 18.49
N LYS A 140 -4.71 2.25 19.53
CA LYS A 140 -3.72 3.32 19.33
C LYS A 140 -2.54 2.86 18.49
N PHE A 141 -2.14 3.68 17.51
CA PHE A 141 -0.95 3.42 16.71
C PHE A 141 0.32 3.83 17.47
N ASN A 142 0.74 2.97 18.40
CA ASN A 142 2.03 3.11 19.07
C ASN A 142 3.10 2.35 18.28
N LEU A 143 4.21 3.02 17.96
CA LEU A 143 5.34 2.43 17.25
C LEU A 143 5.90 1.24 18.01
N LYS A 144 6.07 0.11 17.31
CA LYS A 144 6.70 -1.11 17.82
C LYS A 144 7.98 -1.34 17.04
N LEU A 145 9.08 -0.83 17.59
CA LEU A 145 10.40 -0.87 16.99
C LEU A 145 11.35 -1.62 17.91
N ASP A 146 12.00 -2.65 17.37
CA ASP A 146 12.98 -3.42 18.11
C ASP A 146 14.25 -2.56 18.34
N GLY A 147 14.90 -2.72 19.49
CA GLY A 147 16.20 -2.10 19.76
C GLY A 147 17.34 -2.90 19.11
N LEU A 148 18.50 -2.28 18.94
CA LEU A 148 19.72 -2.99 18.51
C LEU A 148 20.25 -3.90 19.64
N SER A 149 19.95 -3.55 20.88
CA SER A 149 20.23 -4.32 22.10
C SER A 149 19.35 -3.83 23.26
N ASP A 150 19.39 -4.52 24.41
CA ASP A 150 18.70 -4.06 25.63
C ASP A 150 19.17 -2.68 26.11
N THR A 151 20.41 -2.31 25.79
CA THR A 151 21.02 -1.00 26.13
C THR A 151 20.81 0.06 25.04
N GLN A 152 20.63 -0.35 23.78
CA GLN A 152 20.35 0.54 22.64
C GLN A 152 18.89 0.39 22.19
N LYS A 153 17.99 0.93 23.01
CA LYS A 153 16.57 1.03 22.67
C LYS A 153 16.35 2.03 21.54
N ASN A 154 15.36 1.72 20.71
CA ASN A 154 14.93 2.63 19.65
C ASN A 154 14.24 3.87 20.25
N LYS A 155 14.70 5.08 19.89
CA LYS A 155 14.19 6.36 20.41
C LYS A 155 12.72 6.65 20.05
N PHE A 156 12.18 5.99 19.04
CA PHE A 156 10.80 6.18 18.60
C PHE A 156 9.87 5.07 19.09
N ASN A 157 10.40 3.99 19.68
CA ASN A 157 9.57 2.90 20.17
C ASN A 157 8.60 3.40 21.24
N GLY A 158 7.32 3.03 21.09
CA GLY A 158 6.22 3.45 21.95
C GLY A 158 5.64 4.83 21.64
N LYS A 159 6.28 5.65 20.79
CA LYS A 159 5.72 6.94 20.36
C LYS A 159 4.53 6.76 19.42
N ASN A 160 3.71 7.79 19.29
CA ASN A 160 2.58 7.86 18.37
C ASN A 160 2.51 9.26 17.75
N TYR A 161 1.48 9.53 16.95
CA TYR A 161 1.36 10.82 16.27
C TYR A 161 1.01 12.00 17.20
N GLU A 162 0.39 11.72 18.36
CA GLU A 162 -0.03 12.74 19.33
C GLU A 162 1.06 13.11 20.35
N HIS A 163 2.22 12.43 20.36
CA HIS A 163 3.31 12.58 21.36
C HIS A 163 4.74 12.47 20.81
#